data_AF-A0A3B5ATC8-F1
#
_entry.id   AF-A0A3B5ATC8-F1
#
_cell.length_a   1.000
_cell.length_b   1.000
_cell.length_c   1.000
_cell.angle_alpha   90.00
_cell.angle_beta   90.00
_cell.angle_gamma   90.00
#
_symmetry.space_group_name_H-M   'P 1'
#
loop_
_entity.id
_entity.type
_entity.pdbx_description
1 polymer ?
#
loop_
_entity_poly.entity_id
_entity_poly.type
_entity_poly.pdbx_seq_one_letter_code
_entity_poly.pdbx_strand_id
1 'polypeptide(L)'
;MLRRDRLFLAATLTAIFSADLYFILLPKLRSLGRTHSCPCGSSNLSLPKQGGLATPLLSNWTSVPLLDGATPEPADGGSKLGKLFAHPLYNIQTPALGPEERLLQAEQLIEYYRRKVSRWERHMKLYSEAAAEANITVTEHEVTYDPDASWLKFHLGINRYALYSRDDPAVLQLLKDMQNMAVVSADYTQDEKALKGACDCTQVVKPSGHHLKLALKMKNFAKAMFKPMRQRRDEETPEDSFYFVDLQRHNAEIAAFHLDRILDFRRVPPVAGRLVNVTGEVLQVTHNEDLRAVFFTSPANNTCFFAKCLYVCKTEYAVCGSPDLLEGSLSAYLPGLSIAPRISIPNPWTRSYTFTGREEWEVNPFYCDTVKQLYPYNSGNRLLNIIDMSIFDFLIGNMDRHHYEIFTKFGDEGFLLHLDNARGFGKHSQDEMSILAPLSQCCMIKRSTLLRLQILARSEFRLSDVMRESLEGDPLRPVLTEPHLSALDRRLQKVLRVVQRCVRRLGEDEVITKDFIKATGKPQTATVGERAR
;
A
#
# COMPACT_ATOMS: atom_id res chain seq x y z
N MET A 1 37.70 52.24 -18.01
CA MET A 1 37.42 51.01 -18.79
C MET A 1 36.77 49.97 -17.86
N LEU A 2 35.45 49.80 -17.92
CA LEU A 2 34.79 48.69 -17.21
C LEU A 2 35.19 47.36 -17.87
N ARG A 3 35.67 46.41 -17.07
CA ARG A 3 36.08 45.06 -17.54
C ARG A 3 34.93 44.38 -18.27
N ARG A 4 35.21 43.96 -19.50
CA ARG A 4 34.32 43.28 -20.46
C ARG A 4 33.56 42.10 -19.86
N ASP A 5 34.14 41.44 -18.85
CA ASP A 5 33.55 40.31 -18.13
C ASP A 5 32.33 40.69 -17.27
N ARG A 6 32.29 41.90 -16.71
CA ARG A 6 31.14 42.36 -15.91
C ARG A 6 29.93 42.72 -16.76
N LEU A 7 30.18 43.21 -17.98
CA LEU A 7 29.12 43.46 -18.97
C LEU A 7 28.52 42.14 -19.48
N PHE A 8 29.36 41.11 -19.67
CA PHE A 8 28.88 39.79 -20.06
C PHE A 8 28.03 39.15 -18.95
N LEU A 9 28.48 39.22 -17.70
CA LEU A 9 27.72 38.69 -16.57
C LEU A 9 26.37 39.41 -16.40
N ALA A 10 26.35 40.74 -16.53
CA ALA A 10 25.13 41.54 -16.45
C ALA A 10 24.17 41.25 -17.62
N ALA A 11 24.69 41.06 -18.85
CA ALA A 11 23.87 40.69 -19.99
C ALA A 11 23.26 39.29 -19.83
N THR A 12 24.03 38.34 -19.30
CA THR A 12 23.58 36.95 -19.09
C THR A 12 22.51 36.88 -18.00
N LEU A 13 22.70 37.59 -16.88
CA LEU A 13 21.71 37.68 -15.81
C LEU A 13 20.43 38.37 -16.27
N THR A 14 20.55 39.45 -17.05
CA THR A 14 19.39 40.15 -17.64
C THR A 14 18.62 39.24 -18.61
N ALA A 15 19.31 38.43 -19.42
CA ALA A 15 18.67 37.48 -20.33
C ALA A 15 17.92 36.36 -19.57
N ILE A 16 18.52 35.80 -18.51
CA ILE A 16 17.87 34.79 -17.67
C ILE A 16 16.63 35.37 -16.96
N PHE A 17 16.76 36.56 -16.36
CA PHE A 17 15.63 37.23 -15.71
C PHE A 17 14.50 37.57 -16.70
N SER A 18 14.84 37.98 -17.92
CA SER A 18 13.85 38.26 -18.96
C SER A 18 13.13 36.99 -19.41
N ALA A 19 13.85 35.86 -19.51
CA ALA A 19 13.27 34.56 -19.83
C ALA A 19 12.33 34.07 -18.72
N ASP A 20 12.74 34.15 -17.44
CA ASP A 20 11.88 33.79 -16.31
C ASP A 20 10.64 34.69 -16.22
N LEU A 21 10.80 35.99 -16.47
CA LEU A 21 9.68 36.93 -16.49
C LEU A 21 8.68 36.56 -17.59
N TYR A 22 9.15 36.26 -18.80
CA TYR A 22 8.28 36.05 -19.96
C TYR A 22 7.67 34.63 -20.02
N PHE A 23 8.43 33.59 -19.66
CA PHE A 23 7.99 32.19 -19.78
C PHE A 23 7.40 31.61 -18.49
N ILE A 24 7.71 32.17 -17.32
CA ILE A 24 7.25 31.63 -16.04
C ILE A 24 6.30 32.59 -15.33
N LEU A 25 6.67 33.86 -15.18
CA LEU A 25 5.89 34.82 -14.37
C LEU A 25 4.71 35.42 -15.13
N LEU A 26 4.88 35.84 -16.39
CA LEU A 26 3.80 36.44 -17.20
C LEU A 26 2.61 35.49 -17.44
N PRO A 27 2.81 34.18 -17.74
CA PRO A 27 1.72 33.23 -17.89
C PRO A 27 0.95 33.00 -16.59
N LYS A 28 1.65 32.96 -15.45
CA LYS A 28 1.02 32.87 -14.12
C LYS A 28 0.19 34.11 -13.78
N LEU A 29 0.70 35.31 -14.09
CA LEU A 29 -0.05 36.56 -13.92
C LEU A 29 -1.28 36.63 -14.84
N ARG A 30 -1.20 36.12 -16.08
CA ARG A 30 -2.36 36.02 -16.98
C ARG A 30 -3.40 35.00 -16.52
N SER A 31 -3.00 33.94 -15.81
CA SER A 31 -3.93 32.98 -15.21
C SER A 31 -4.68 33.52 -13.98
N LEU A 32 -4.11 34.49 -13.27
CA LEU A 32 -4.78 35.16 -12.13
C LEU A 32 -5.83 36.20 -12.57
N GLY A 33 -5.75 36.72 -13.80
CA GLY A 33 -6.61 37.79 -14.30
C GLY A 33 -7.92 37.33 -14.97
N ARG A 34 -8.23 36.03 -14.98
CA ARG A 34 -9.42 35.48 -15.65
C ARG A 34 -10.47 35.02 -14.64
N THR A 35 -11.07 35.98 -13.93
CA THR A 35 -12.36 35.78 -13.27
C THR A 35 -13.44 35.72 -14.34
N HIS A 36 -13.85 34.50 -14.74
CA HIS A 36 -15.07 34.32 -15.51
C HIS A 36 -16.27 34.60 -14.61
N SER A 37 -16.77 35.84 -14.67
CA SER A 37 -18.10 36.20 -14.21
C SER A 37 -19.11 35.66 -15.23
N CYS A 38 -19.98 34.74 -14.82
CA CYS A 38 -21.18 34.39 -15.56
C CYS A 38 -22.40 34.80 -14.72
N PRO A 39 -23.29 35.67 -15.23
CA PRO A 39 -24.50 36.07 -14.52
C PRO A 39 -25.56 34.98 -14.59
N CYS A 40 -26.21 34.71 -13.46
CA CYS A 40 -27.40 33.87 -13.38
C CYS A 40 -28.56 34.52 -14.16
N GLY A 41 -29.00 33.87 -15.24
CA GLY A 41 -30.24 34.17 -15.95
C GLY A 41 -31.29 33.11 -15.62
N SER A 42 -32.40 33.54 -15.04
CA SER A 42 -33.60 32.73 -14.81
C SER A 42 -34.22 32.28 -16.14
N SER A 43 -34.46 30.98 -16.30
CA SER A 43 -35.36 30.48 -17.33
C SER A 43 -36.08 29.23 -16.85
N ASN A 44 -37.39 29.40 -16.63
CA ASN A 44 -38.37 28.32 -16.58
C ASN A 44 -38.33 27.56 -17.89
N LEU A 45 -38.10 26.25 -17.86
CA LEU A 45 -38.49 25.35 -18.95
C LEU A 45 -38.87 23.98 -18.38
N SER A 46 -40.11 23.64 -18.66
CA SER A 46 -40.88 22.45 -18.32
C SER A 46 -40.30 21.14 -18.86
N LEU A 47 -40.45 20.08 -18.06
CA LEU A 47 -40.25 18.68 -18.43
C LEU A 47 -41.02 18.27 -19.70
N PRO A 48 -40.42 17.38 -20.52
CA PRO A 48 -41.17 16.38 -21.26
C PRO A 48 -41.04 14.99 -20.61
N LYS A 49 -42.20 14.36 -20.41
CA LYS A 49 -42.36 12.92 -20.19
C LYS A 49 -42.01 12.14 -21.47
N GLN A 50 -41.16 11.14 -21.36
CA GLN A 50 -41.12 9.92 -22.19
C GLN A 50 -40.59 8.81 -21.25
N GLY A 51 -41.23 7.67 -21.00
CA GLY A 51 -42.18 6.94 -21.82
C GLY A 51 -41.46 5.81 -22.54
N GLY A 52 -41.33 4.66 -21.87
CA GLY A 52 -40.97 3.38 -22.50
C GLY A 52 -39.61 2.80 -22.10
N LEU A 53 -39.58 1.95 -21.06
CA LEU A 53 -38.59 0.87 -20.98
C LEU A 53 -39.34 -0.45 -21.06
N ALA A 54 -39.13 -1.13 -22.20
CA ALA A 54 -39.57 -2.48 -22.43
C ALA A 54 -38.89 -3.45 -21.46
N THR A 55 -39.71 -4.27 -20.80
CA THR A 55 -39.30 -5.52 -20.15
C THR A 55 -38.75 -6.49 -21.18
N PRO A 56 -37.51 -7.03 -21.06
CA PRO A 56 -37.11 -8.20 -21.80
C PRO A 56 -37.46 -9.46 -21.02
N LEU A 57 -38.15 -10.37 -21.71
CA LEU A 57 -38.44 -11.73 -21.28
C LEU A 57 -37.16 -12.49 -20.89
N LEU A 58 -37.23 -13.14 -19.74
CA LEU A 58 -36.33 -14.22 -19.33
C LEU A 58 -36.43 -15.36 -20.35
N SER A 59 -35.36 -15.59 -21.09
CA SER A 59 -35.16 -16.81 -21.88
C SER A 59 -34.15 -17.71 -21.16
N ASN A 60 -34.64 -18.89 -20.80
CA ASN A 60 -33.96 -19.95 -20.06
C ASN A 60 -32.77 -20.51 -20.83
N TRP A 61 -31.56 -20.35 -20.30
CA TRP A 61 -30.45 -21.28 -20.53
C TRP A 61 -29.79 -21.63 -19.18
N THR A 62 -30.09 -22.87 -18.77
CA THR A 62 -29.32 -23.75 -17.87
C THR A 62 -28.43 -23.08 -16.82
N SER A 63 -29.08 -22.73 -15.70
CA SER A 63 -28.49 -22.71 -14.37
C SER A 63 -27.68 -24.00 -14.10
N VAL A 64 -26.39 -23.85 -13.81
CA VAL A 64 -25.65 -24.84 -13.03
C VAL A 64 -26.37 -24.95 -11.68
N PRO A 65 -26.72 -26.14 -11.17
CA PRO A 65 -27.54 -26.25 -9.97
C PRO A 65 -26.81 -25.64 -8.77
N LEU A 66 -27.53 -24.82 -7.99
CA LEU A 66 -27.27 -24.74 -6.56
C LEU A 66 -27.46 -26.15 -6.01
N LEU A 67 -26.38 -26.81 -5.61
CA LEU A 67 -26.48 -27.90 -4.65
C LEU A 67 -26.71 -27.27 -3.27
N ASP A 68 -27.97 -27.02 -2.95
CA ASP A 68 -28.43 -27.14 -1.57
C ASP A 68 -28.48 -28.63 -1.26
N GLY A 69 -27.37 -29.11 -0.69
CA GLY A 69 -27.18 -30.47 -0.22
C GLY A 69 -26.29 -30.39 1.00
N ALA A 70 -26.84 -29.89 2.11
CA ALA A 70 -26.22 -29.94 3.42
C ALA A 70 -26.06 -31.40 3.86
N THR A 71 -24.99 -32.01 3.37
CA THR A 71 -24.31 -33.09 4.08
C THR A 71 -23.14 -32.43 4.80
N PRO A 72 -22.95 -32.62 6.12
CA PRO A 72 -21.74 -32.19 6.76
C PRO A 72 -20.62 -33.03 6.16
N GLU A 73 -19.87 -32.45 5.20
CA GLU A 73 -18.59 -33.04 4.84
C GLU A 73 -17.79 -33.20 6.14
N PRO A 74 -17.15 -34.36 6.35
CA PRO A 74 -16.32 -34.56 7.52
C PRO A 74 -15.34 -33.40 7.54
N ALA A 75 -15.27 -32.68 8.68
CA ALA A 75 -14.31 -31.62 8.87
C ALA A 75 -12.93 -32.21 8.60
N ASP A 76 -12.44 -31.99 7.38
CA ASP A 76 -11.09 -32.35 6.99
C ASP A 76 -10.21 -31.38 7.78
N GLY A 77 -9.86 -31.80 8.99
CA GLY A 77 -9.19 -31.01 10.04
C GLY A 77 -7.77 -30.55 9.69
N GLY A 78 -7.42 -30.53 8.40
CA GLY A 78 -6.20 -29.95 7.87
C GLY A 78 -6.35 -28.46 7.55
N SER A 79 -5.22 -27.76 7.65
CA SER A 79 -5.02 -26.35 7.29
C SER A 79 -5.58 -26.01 5.89
N LYS A 80 -6.57 -25.11 5.81
CA LYS A 80 -7.12 -24.64 4.53
C LYS A 80 -6.11 -23.75 3.82
N LEU A 81 -5.37 -22.93 4.57
CA LEU A 81 -4.29 -22.10 4.04
C LEU A 81 -3.16 -22.93 3.44
N GLY A 82 -2.77 -24.02 4.11
CA GLY A 82 -1.78 -24.97 3.61
C GLY A 82 -2.23 -25.66 2.32
N LYS A 83 -3.50 -26.09 2.27
CA LYS A 83 -4.11 -26.63 1.04
C LYS A 83 -4.13 -25.59 -0.10
N LEU A 84 -4.43 -24.33 0.21
CA LEU A 84 -4.42 -23.24 -0.76
C LEU A 84 -3.04 -23.07 -1.40
N PHE A 85 -1.98 -22.97 -0.60
CA PHE A 85 -0.62 -22.81 -1.12
C PHE A 85 -0.07 -24.07 -1.80
N ALA A 86 -0.60 -25.25 -1.47
CA ALA A 86 -0.29 -26.48 -2.21
C ALA A 86 -1.02 -26.57 -3.57
N HIS A 87 -2.05 -25.77 -3.80
CA HIS A 87 -2.85 -25.82 -5.03
C HIS A 87 -2.02 -25.40 -6.26
N PRO A 88 -2.16 -26.04 -7.44
CA PRO A 88 -1.35 -25.73 -8.63
C PRO A 88 -1.36 -24.26 -9.09
N LEU A 89 -2.45 -23.53 -8.83
CA LEU A 89 -2.54 -22.08 -9.12
C LEU A 89 -1.58 -21.21 -8.27
N TYR A 90 -1.15 -21.74 -7.13
CA TYR A 90 -0.13 -21.19 -6.24
C TYR A 90 1.21 -21.91 -6.41
N ASN A 91 1.43 -22.61 -7.53
CA ASN A 91 2.73 -23.20 -7.88
C ASN A 91 3.18 -22.80 -9.29
N ILE A 92 2.60 -21.73 -9.84
CA ILE A 92 3.02 -21.13 -11.11
C ILE A 92 4.38 -20.47 -10.89
N GLN A 93 5.39 -20.94 -11.61
CA GLN A 93 6.74 -20.39 -11.56
C GLN A 93 6.83 -19.08 -12.36
N THR A 94 7.56 -18.11 -11.84
CA THR A 94 7.95 -16.91 -12.59
C THR A 94 9.02 -17.26 -13.62
N PRO A 95 9.19 -16.44 -14.68
CA PRO A 95 10.32 -16.59 -15.60
C PRO A 95 11.67 -16.63 -14.86
N ALA A 96 12.66 -17.24 -15.51
CA ALA A 96 14.01 -17.34 -14.97
C ALA A 96 14.59 -15.94 -14.70
N LEU A 97 15.08 -15.72 -13.47
CA LEU A 97 15.54 -14.40 -13.02
C LEU A 97 16.98 -14.14 -13.48
N GLY A 98 17.12 -13.35 -14.54
CA GLY A 98 18.40 -12.78 -14.95
C GLY A 98 18.84 -11.59 -14.06
N PRO A 99 20.07 -11.06 -14.24
CA PRO A 99 20.57 -9.91 -13.48
C PRO A 99 19.70 -8.64 -13.61
N GLU A 100 19.08 -8.43 -14.79
CA GLU A 100 18.18 -7.29 -15.04
C GLU A 100 16.82 -7.41 -14.36
N GLU A 101 16.41 -8.66 -14.07
CA GLU A 101 15.14 -8.96 -13.41
C GLU A 101 15.22 -8.75 -11.90
N ARG A 102 16.43 -8.67 -11.33
CA ARG A 102 16.66 -8.39 -9.90
C ARG A 102 16.72 -6.90 -9.66
N LEU A 103 16.11 -6.41 -8.59
CA LEU A 103 16.15 -4.98 -8.27
C LEU A 103 17.57 -4.53 -7.92
N LEU A 104 18.26 -5.30 -7.07
CA LEU A 104 19.56 -5.00 -6.49
C LEU A 104 20.52 -6.17 -6.69
N GLN A 105 21.80 -5.86 -6.93
CA GLN A 105 22.88 -6.85 -6.87
C GLN A 105 23.41 -6.97 -5.44
N ALA A 106 23.85 -8.16 -5.06
CA ALA A 106 24.26 -8.47 -3.70
C ALA A 106 25.42 -7.58 -3.21
N GLU A 107 26.45 -7.42 -4.04
CA GLU A 107 27.65 -6.67 -3.72
C GLU A 107 27.33 -5.18 -3.49
N GLN A 108 26.48 -4.61 -4.36
CA GLN A 108 26.06 -3.21 -4.27
C GLN A 108 25.25 -2.95 -3.00
N LEU A 109 24.35 -3.88 -2.64
CA LEU A 109 23.52 -3.76 -1.44
C LEU A 109 24.37 -3.82 -0.16
N ILE A 110 25.25 -4.82 -0.08
CA ILE A 110 26.10 -5.04 1.10
C ILE A 110 27.01 -3.85 1.32
N GLU A 111 27.65 -3.34 0.26
CA GLU A 111 28.54 -2.18 0.36
C GLU A 111 27.77 -0.91 0.75
N TYR A 112 26.56 -0.70 0.21
CA TYR A 112 25.72 0.43 0.58
C TYR A 112 25.38 0.41 2.08
N TYR A 113 24.96 -0.74 2.61
CA TYR A 113 24.57 -0.84 4.01
C TYR A 113 25.75 -0.83 4.96
N ARG A 114 26.90 -1.41 4.59
CA ARG A 114 28.16 -1.25 5.34
C ARG A 114 28.48 0.23 5.56
N ARG A 115 28.41 1.06 4.50
CA ARG A 115 28.63 2.51 4.62
C ARG A 115 27.59 3.19 5.50
N LYS A 116 26.33 2.77 5.45
CA LYS A 116 25.25 3.31 6.30
C LYS A 116 25.47 2.98 7.77
N VAL A 117 25.90 1.76 8.08
CA VAL A 117 26.24 1.32 9.44
C VAL A 117 27.43 2.13 9.96
N SER A 118 28.54 2.23 9.21
CA SER A 118 29.69 3.04 9.63
C SER A 118 29.38 4.54 9.76
N ARG A 119 28.42 5.07 8.99
CA ARG A 119 27.93 6.45 9.18
C ARG A 119 27.09 6.58 10.45
N TRP A 120 26.28 5.58 10.75
CA TRP A 120 25.47 5.54 11.96
C TRP A 120 26.34 5.47 13.22
N GLU A 121 27.30 4.56 13.27
CA GLU A 121 28.25 4.41 14.39
C GLU A 121 28.99 5.71 14.68
N ARG A 122 29.52 6.38 13.63
CA ARG A 122 30.15 7.69 13.78
C ARG A 122 29.21 8.76 14.32
N HIS A 123 27.97 8.78 13.84
CA HIS A 123 26.98 9.76 14.30
C HIS A 123 26.59 9.52 15.76
N MET A 124 26.41 8.26 16.16
CA MET A 124 26.11 7.90 17.55
C MET A 124 27.28 8.21 18.49
N LYS A 125 28.52 7.95 18.08
CA LYS A 125 29.70 8.34 18.85
C LYS A 125 29.72 9.84 19.16
N LEU A 126 29.50 10.67 18.14
CA LEU A 126 29.44 12.13 18.31
C LEU A 126 28.27 12.57 19.20
N TYR A 127 27.12 11.90 19.09
CA TYR A 127 25.95 12.17 19.93
C TYR A 127 26.24 11.81 21.40
N SER A 128 26.83 10.64 21.67
CA SER A 128 27.24 10.22 23.02
C SER A 128 28.25 11.19 23.63
N GLU A 129 29.25 11.63 22.86
CA GLU A 129 30.25 12.62 23.30
C GLU A 129 29.59 13.96 23.67
N ALA A 130 28.74 14.50 22.79
CA ALA A 130 28.04 15.76 23.05
C ALA A 130 27.06 15.67 24.23
N ALA A 131 26.40 14.51 24.41
CA ALA A 131 25.51 14.30 25.54
C ALA A 131 26.27 14.18 26.87
N ALA A 132 27.44 13.55 26.87
CA ALA A 132 28.32 13.49 28.03
C ALA A 132 28.80 14.89 28.45
N GLU A 133 29.15 15.76 27.49
CA GLU A 133 29.48 17.16 27.74
C GLU A 133 28.31 17.95 28.34
N ALA A 134 27.07 17.60 27.98
CA ALA A 134 25.85 18.21 28.50
C ALA A 134 25.34 17.57 29.82
N ASN A 135 26.07 16.63 30.42
CA ASN A 135 25.63 15.81 31.57
C ASN A 135 24.29 15.08 31.34
N ILE A 136 24.03 14.68 30.10
CA ILE A 136 22.84 13.91 29.71
C ILE A 136 23.25 12.44 29.59
N THR A 137 22.63 11.57 30.39
CA THR A 137 22.76 10.11 30.23
C THR A 137 22.02 9.65 28.97
N VAL A 138 22.76 9.06 28.03
CA VAL A 138 22.22 8.44 26.82
C VAL A 138 22.37 6.93 26.94
N THR A 139 21.29 6.21 26.65
CA THR A 139 21.34 4.75 26.57
C THR A 139 22.03 4.35 25.27
N GLU A 140 23.26 3.82 25.36
CA GLU A 140 23.96 3.27 24.21
C GLU A 140 23.33 1.94 23.78
N HIS A 141 22.90 1.88 22.52
CA HIS A 141 22.36 0.67 21.94
C HIS A 141 23.36 0.13 20.91
N GLU A 142 23.84 -1.10 21.16
CA GLU A 142 24.69 -1.81 20.21
C GLU A 142 23.88 -2.18 18.95
N VAL A 143 24.37 -1.77 17.79
CA VAL A 143 23.83 -2.14 16.49
C VAL A 143 24.68 -3.25 15.91
N THR A 144 24.02 -4.29 15.39
CA THR A 144 24.67 -5.39 14.68
C THR A 144 24.33 -5.33 13.21
N TYR A 145 25.28 -5.66 12.33
CA TYR A 145 25.04 -5.79 10.90
C TYR A 145 25.43 -7.20 10.44
N ASP A 146 24.42 -8.00 10.12
CA ASP A 146 24.58 -9.34 9.59
C ASP A 146 24.17 -9.34 8.10
N PRO A 147 25.10 -9.62 7.15
CA PRO A 147 24.78 -9.76 5.73
C PRO A 147 23.71 -10.82 5.42
N ASP A 148 23.50 -11.77 6.34
CA ASP A 148 22.51 -12.83 6.24
C ASP A 148 21.15 -12.49 6.87
N ALA A 149 20.97 -11.25 7.35
CA ALA A 149 19.73 -10.80 7.99
C ALA A 149 18.50 -10.93 7.07
N SER A 150 17.36 -11.27 7.65
CA SER A 150 16.07 -11.47 6.96
C SER A 150 15.64 -10.27 6.10
N TRP A 151 15.85 -9.05 6.59
CA TRP A 151 15.49 -7.82 5.87
C TRP A 151 16.40 -7.56 4.65
N LEU A 152 17.68 -7.95 4.70
CA LEU A 152 18.59 -7.88 3.56
C LEU A 152 18.22 -8.94 2.51
N LYS A 153 17.93 -10.17 2.96
CA LYS A 153 17.42 -11.24 2.09
C LYS A 153 16.13 -10.82 1.38
N PHE A 154 15.20 -10.19 2.11
CA PHE A 154 14.02 -9.57 1.51
C PHE A 154 14.39 -8.53 0.44
N HIS A 155 15.30 -7.60 0.71
CA HIS A 155 15.73 -6.59 -0.28
C HIS A 155 16.38 -7.22 -1.53
N LEU A 156 17.17 -8.27 -1.36
CA LEU A 156 17.79 -9.02 -2.47
C LEU A 156 16.80 -9.87 -3.25
N GLY A 157 15.71 -10.30 -2.61
CA GLY A 157 14.65 -11.10 -3.23
C GLY A 157 13.73 -10.32 -4.17
N ILE A 158 13.69 -8.97 -4.06
CA ILE A 158 12.84 -8.12 -4.90
C ILE A 158 13.28 -8.25 -6.37
N ASN A 159 12.33 -8.59 -7.23
CA ASN A 159 12.54 -8.80 -8.67
C ASN A 159 11.40 -8.18 -9.48
N ARG A 160 11.46 -8.23 -10.81
CA ARG A 160 10.49 -7.60 -11.73
C ARG A 160 9.04 -8.04 -11.48
N TYR A 161 8.82 -9.22 -10.91
CA TYR A 161 7.50 -9.83 -10.84
C TYR A 161 6.83 -9.71 -9.47
N ALA A 162 7.59 -9.54 -8.38
CA ALA A 162 7.08 -9.49 -7.02
C ALA A 162 8.07 -8.87 -6.02
N LEU A 163 7.56 -8.40 -4.89
CA LEU A 163 8.39 -7.97 -3.75
C LEU A 163 9.08 -9.14 -3.04
N TYR A 164 8.47 -10.32 -3.05
CA TYR A 164 9.00 -11.50 -2.40
C TYR A 164 8.51 -12.78 -3.10
N SER A 165 9.25 -13.87 -2.96
CA SER A 165 8.83 -15.19 -3.45
C SER A 165 7.85 -15.85 -2.47
N ARG A 166 7.08 -16.81 -2.98
CA ARG A 166 6.08 -17.55 -2.18
C ARG A 166 6.74 -18.40 -1.10
N ASP A 167 7.81 -19.09 -1.48
CA ASP A 167 8.53 -20.04 -0.64
C ASP A 167 9.77 -19.41 0.01
N ASP A 168 9.83 -18.07 0.09
CA ASP A 168 10.97 -17.39 0.71
C ASP A 168 10.87 -17.44 2.25
N PRO A 169 11.70 -18.24 2.93
CA PRO A 169 11.66 -18.32 4.39
C PRO A 169 12.10 -17.01 5.04
N ALA A 170 12.83 -16.14 4.34
CA ALA A 170 13.29 -14.87 4.87
C ALA A 170 12.12 -13.91 5.16
N VAL A 171 11.00 -14.01 4.43
CA VAL A 171 9.80 -13.21 4.70
C VAL A 171 9.18 -13.58 6.04
N LEU A 172 9.04 -14.87 6.32
CA LEU A 172 8.49 -15.34 7.60
C LEU A 172 9.44 -15.01 8.76
N GLN A 173 10.76 -15.11 8.55
CA GLN A 173 11.73 -14.68 9.55
C GLN A 173 11.69 -13.16 9.77
N LEU A 174 11.53 -12.36 8.72
CA LEU A 174 11.41 -10.91 8.82
C LEU A 174 10.19 -10.47 9.63
N LEU A 175 9.05 -11.16 9.47
CA LEU A 175 7.86 -10.91 10.31
C LEU A 175 8.18 -11.16 11.80
N LYS A 176 8.81 -12.30 12.12
CA LYS A 176 9.22 -12.63 13.50
C LYS A 176 10.25 -11.64 14.06
N ASP A 177 11.18 -11.19 13.24
CA ASP A 177 12.19 -10.22 13.63
C ASP A 177 11.54 -8.87 13.94
N MET A 178 10.61 -8.40 13.11
CA MET A 178 9.88 -7.15 13.40
C MET A 178 9.05 -7.23 14.68
N GLN A 179 8.47 -8.40 14.99
CA GLN A 179 7.68 -8.61 16.21
C GLN A 179 8.53 -8.53 17.49
N ASN A 180 9.74 -9.10 17.47
CA ASN A 180 10.48 -9.40 18.71
C ASN A 180 11.79 -8.62 18.87
N MET A 181 12.36 -8.08 17.79
CA MET A 181 13.69 -7.48 17.86
C MET A 181 13.67 -6.15 18.60
N ALA A 182 14.68 -5.90 19.43
CA ALA A 182 14.82 -4.65 20.15
C ALA A 182 14.90 -3.45 19.19
N VAL A 183 14.11 -2.42 19.49
CA VAL A 183 14.21 -1.10 18.83
C VAL A 183 15.37 -0.35 19.46
N VAL A 184 16.27 0.17 18.64
CA VAL A 184 17.48 0.90 19.06
C VAL A 184 17.46 2.37 18.69
N SER A 185 16.51 2.78 17.83
CA SER A 185 16.28 4.19 17.52
C SER A 185 14.88 4.39 16.93
N ALA A 186 14.27 5.53 17.24
CA ALA A 186 13.01 5.97 16.66
C ALA A 186 13.15 7.39 16.11
N ASP A 187 12.47 7.67 15.00
CA ASP A 187 12.52 8.97 14.36
C ASP A 187 11.26 9.21 13.50
N TYR A 188 11.03 10.46 13.09
CA TYR A 188 10.05 10.75 12.06
C TYR A 188 10.45 10.15 10.72
N THR A 189 9.46 9.85 9.90
CA THR A 189 9.66 9.39 8.54
C THR A 189 10.26 10.49 7.66
N GLN A 190 10.87 10.10 6.53
CA GLN A 190 11.60 11.07 5.70
C GLN A 190 10.67 12.14 5.10
N ASP A 191 9.46 11.74 4.74
CA ASP A 191 8.41 12.63 4.24
C ASP A 191 7.87 13.55 5.34
N GLU A 192 7.68 13.08 6.57
CA GLU A 192 7.34 13.97 7.70
C GLU A 192 8.44 14.99 7.99
N LYS A 193 9.71 14.58 7.93
CA LYS A 193 10.86 15.49 8.10
C LYS A 193 10.92 16.57 7.02
N ALA A 194 10.53 16.25 5.79
CA ALA A 194 10.53 17.18 4.68
C ALA A 194 9.57 18.36 4.92
N LEU A 195 8.52 18.15 5.73
CA LEU A 195 7.53 19.16 6.05
C LEU A 195 8.06 20.20 7.04
N LYS A 196 9.12 19.91 7.82
CA LYS A 196 9.71 20.82 8.83
C LYS A 196 8.70 21.52 9.76
N GLY A 197 7.51 20.93 9.99
CA GLY A 197 6.41 21.60 10.68
C GLY A 197 5.85 22.84 9.95
N ALA A 198 6.31 23.12 8.73
CA ALA A 198 5.77 24.12 7.82
C ALA A 198 4.58 23.53 7.07
N CYS A 199 3.51 24.29 7.08
CA CYS A 199 2.21 23.70 7.18
C CYS A 199 1.22 24.74 6.70
N ASP A 200 0.64 24.49 5.53
CA ASP A 200 -0.30 25.39 4.87
C ASP A 200 -1.75 24.96 5.12
N CYS A 201 -2.37 25.57 6.12
CA CYS A 201 -3.80 25.40 6.45
C CYS A 201 -4.76 25.96 5.38
N THR A 202 -4.28 26.41 4.22
CA THR A 202 -5.15 26.79 3.09
C THR A 202 -5.21 25.71 2.00
N GLN A 203 -4.28 24.74 2.01
CA GLN A 203 -4.24 23.59 1.09
C GLN A 203 -4.84 22.30 1.72
N VAL A 204 -5.72 22.47 2.70
CA VAL A 204 -6.25 21.49 3.69
C VAL A 204 -6.85 20.20 3.13
N VAL A 205 -6.93 20.05 1.81
CA VAL A 205 -7.67 18.95 1.18
C VAL A 205 -6.80 17.91 0.46
N LYS A 206 -5.46 17.97 0.47
CA LYS A 206 -4.62 16.86 -0.09
C LYS A 206 -3.24 16.68 0.58
N PRO A 207 -2.68 15.46 0.58
CA PRO A 207 -3.37 14.16 0.76
C PRO A 207 -2.57 13.16 1.65
N SER A 208 -3.29 12.25 2.31
CA SER A 208 -2.93 10.85 2.69
C SER A 208 -1.59 10.47 3.38
N GLY A 209 -0.53 11.27 3.36
CA GLY A 209 0.78 10.93 3.93
C GLY A 209 1.02 11.42 5.36
N HIS A 210 0.19 12.34 5.85
CA HIS A 210 0.44 13.16 7.06
C HIS A 210 -0.23 12.62 8.32
N HIS A 211 -0.21 11.29 8.50
CA HIS A 211 -0.70 10.62 9.71
C HIS A 211 0.48 10.28 10.63
N LEU A 212 0.23 10.13 11.92
CA LEU A 212 1.27 9.76 12.89
C LEU A 212 1.86 8.40 12.50
N LYS A 213 3.11 8.42 12.06
CA LYS A 213 3.89 7.23 11.74
C LYS A 213 5.34 7.46 12.12
N LEU A 214 6.04 6.41 12.53
CA LEU A 214 7.44 6.53 12.98
C LEU A 214 8.32 5.55 12.22
N ALA A 215 9.55 5.97 11.95
CA ALA A 215 10.60 5.09 11.46
C ALA A 215 11.33 4.47 12.67
N LEU A 216 11.07 3.20 12.94
CA LEU A 216 11.78 2.44 13.97
C LEU A 216 12.98 1.72 13.35
N LYS A 217 14.12 1.78 14.03
CA LYS A 217 15.32 1.03 13.70
C LYS A 217 15.52 -0.08 14.71
N MET A 218 15.72 -1.29 14.21
CA MET A 218 15.95 -2.49 15.02
C MET A 218 17.45 -2.73 15.26
N LYS A 219 17.77 -3.57 16.25
CA LYS A 219 19.15 -3.94 16.62
C LYS A 219 19.99 -4.41 15.42
N ASN A 220 19.41 -5.21 14.51
CA ASN A 220 20.08 -5.71 13.30
C ASN A 220 20.15 -4.70 12.14
N PHE A 221 19.95 -3.41 12.43
CA PHE A 221 19.89 -2.31 11.46
C PHE A 221 18.68 -2.30 10.51
N ALA A 222 17.75 -3.25 10.64
CA ALA A 222 16.48 -3.19 9.94
C ALA A 222 15.72 -1.91 10.28
N LYS A 223 14.89 -1.46 9.34
CA LYS A 223 13.95 -0.37 9.59
C LYS A 223 12.52 -0.86 9.35
N ALA A 224 11.61 -0.47 10.23
CA ALA A 224 10.19 -0.73 10.10
C ALA A 224 9.41 0.58 10.29
N MET A 225 8.33 0.73 9.52
CA MET A 225 7.39 1.82 9.64
C MET A 225 6.36 1.43 10.70
N PHE A 226 6.31 2.17 11.80
CA PHE A 226 5.31 2.00 12.85
C PHE A 226 4.11 2.89 12.60
N LYS A 227 2.92 2.28 12.45
CA LYS A 227 1.64 2.99 12.48
C LYS A 227 0.88 2.57 13.74
N PRO A 228 0.65 3.48 14.71
CA PRO A 228 -0.01 3.15 15.96
C PRO A 228 -1.51 2.92 15.77
N MET A 229 -2.11 2.18 16.71
CA MET A 229 -3.55 2.05 16.86
C MET A 229 -4.19 3.42 17.11
N ARG A 230 -5.25 3.71 16.35
CA ARG A 230 -6.06 4.94 16.47
C ARG A 230 -7.55 4.69 16.69
N GLN A 231 -8.03 3.50 16.31
CA GLN A 231 -9.42 3.10 16.38
C GLN A 231 -9.51 1.66 16.88
N ARG A 232 -10.61 1.34 17.55
CA ARG A 232 -10.88 -0.02 18.01
C ARG A 232 -11.24 -0.93 16.83
N ARG A 233 -11.22 -2.24 17.08
CA ARG A 233 -11.42 -3.28 16.05
C ARG A 233 -12.85 -3.38 15.57
N ASP A 234 -13.78 -3.08 16.46
CA ASP A 234 -15.24 -3.09 16.26
C ASP A 234 -15.78 -1.75 15.75
N GLU A 235 -14.97 -0.70 15.74
CA GLU A 235 -15.36 0.63 15.28
C GLU A 235 -15.33 0.74 13.75
N GLU A 236 -16.50 0.98 13.16
CA GLU A 236 -16.62 1.39 11.77
C GLU A 236 -16.38 2.90 11.59
N THR A 237 -15.76 3.29 10.49
CA THR A 237 -15.69 4.69 10.07
C THR A 237 -17.11 5.23 9.90
N PRO A 238 -17.46 6.40 10.46
CA PRO A 238 -18.81 6.96 10.33
C PRO A 238 -19.24 7.14 8.86
N GLU A 239 -20.54 7.05 8.59
CA GLU A 239 -21.08 7.20 7.23
C GLU A 239 -20.78 8.57 6.62
N ASP A 240 -20.86 9.62 7.43
CA ASP A 240 -20.61 11.02 7.03
C ASP A 240 -19.12 11.37 6.84
N SER A 241 -18.20 10.42 7.11
CA SER A 241 -16.77 10.66 6.93
C SER A 241 -16.36 10.44 5.48
N PHE A 242 -15.79 11.49 4.87
CA PHE A 242 -15.14 11.39 3.56
C PHE A 242 -13.90 10.49 3.63
N TYR A 243 -13.61 9.79 2.55
CA TYR A 243 -12.48 8.85 2.46
C TYR A 243 -11.12 9.49 2.75
N PHE A 244 -10.94 10.78 2.47
CA PHE A 244 -9.69 11.50 2.73
C PHE A 244 -9.55 11.99 4.20
N VAL A 245 -10.63 12.00 4.98
CA VAL A 245 -10.62 12.33 6.42
C VAL A 245 -10.57 11.10 7.32
N ASP A 246 -10.82 9.91 6.76
CA ASP A 246 -10.78 8.64 7.49
C ASP A 246 -9.46 8.43 8.26
N LEU A 247 -9.50 7.68 9.36
CA LEU A 247 -8.33 7.45 10.17
C LEU A 247 -7.53 6.26 9.61
N GLN A 248 -6.20 6.37 9.68
CA GLN A 248 -5.32 5.25 9.37
C GLN A 248 -5.31 4.23 10.52
N ARG A 249 -5.44 2.95 10.16
CA ARG A 249 -5.56 1.80 11.05
C ARG A 249 -4.38 0.87 10.85
N HIS A 250 -3.78 0.44 11.94
CA HIS A 250 -2.70 -0.54 11.92
C HIS A 250 -3.17 -1.94 11.48
N ASN A 251 -4.36 -2.37 11.92
CA ASN A 251 -4.97 -3.64 11.52
C ASN A 251 -5.13 -3.78 10.01
N ALA A 252 -5.43 -2.67 9.33
CA ALA A 252 -5.60 -2.65 7.88
C ALA A 252 -4.27 -2.90 7.14
N GLU A 253 -3.14 -2.38 7.63
CA GLU A 253 -1.83 -2.67 7.03
C GLU A 253 -1.44 -4.13 7.18
N ILE A 254 -1.68 -4.71 8.37
CA ILE A 254 -1.38 -6.13 8.64
C ILE A 254 -2.27 -7.01 7.74
N ALA A 255 -3.59 -6.79 7.76
CA ALA A 255 -4.52 -7.55 6.96
C ALA A 255 -4.30 -7.38 5.45
N ALA A 256 -3.93 -6.19 4.99
CA ALA A 256 -3.60 -5.92 3.59
C ALA A 256 -2.43 -6.80 3.11
N PHE A 257 -1.35 -6.92 3.90
CA PHE A 257 -0.22 -7.80 3.56
C PHE A 257 -0.65 -9.27 3.46
N HIS A 258 -1.42 -9.77 4.43
CA HIS A 258 -1.87 -11.16 4.43
C HIS A 258 -2.83 -11.45 3.25
N LEU A 259 -3.73 -10.52 2.92
CA LEU A 259 -4.63 -10.65 1.77
C LEU A 259 -3.87 -10.61 0.44
N ASP A 260 -2.91 -9.70 0.29
CA ASP A 260 -2.04 -9.60 -0.90
C ASP A 260 -1.25 -10.89 -1.13
N ARG A 261 -0.78 -11.53 -0.05
CA ARG A 261 -0.14 -12.85 -0.08
C ARG A 261 -1.12 -13.96 -0.47
N ILE A 262 -2.34 -13.96 0.06
CA ILE A 262 -3.40 -14.94 -0.27
C ILE A 262 -3.85 -14.80 -1.72
N LEU A 263 -3.90 -13.59 -2.28
CA LEU A 263 -4.19 -13.37 -3.71
C LEU A 263 -2.99 -13.69 -4.61
N ASP A 264 -1.83 -13.98 -4.00
CA ASP A 264 -0.53 -14.21 -4.64
C ASP A 264 -0.12 -13.05 -5.57
N PHE A 265 -0.48 -11.84 -5.16
CA PHE A 265 0.00 -10.60 -5.78
C PHE A 265 1.43 -10.30 -5.35
N ARG A 266 1.72 -10.38 -4.04
CA ARG A 266 3.06 -10.19 -3.45
C ARG A 266 3.64 -8.81 -3.76
N ARG A 267 2.82 -7.77 -3.55
CA ARG A 267 3.07 -6.36 -3.88
C ARG A 267 2.98 -5.41 -2.68
N VAL A 268 2.57 -5.92 -1.51
CA VAL A 268 2.62 -5.21 -0.22
C VAL A 268 3.88 -5.63 0.54
N PRO A 269 4.70 -4.71 1.09
CA PRO A 269 5.83 -5.09 1.95
C PRO A 269 5.38 -5.94 3.15
N PRO A 270 6.22 -6.84 3.70
CA PRO A 270 5.87 -7.58 4.91
C PRO A 270 5.45 -6.66 6.05
N VAL A 271 4.32 -6.97 6.69
CA VAL A 271 3.78 -6.21 7.83
C VAL A 271 3.46 -7.17 8.97
N ALA A 272 3.91 -6.83 10.17
CA ALA A 272 3.60 -7.57 11.39
C ALA A 272 3.03 -6.65 12.46
N GLY A 273 2.14 -7.18 13.30
CA GLY A 273 1.69 -6.50 14.50
C GLY A 273 2.72 -6.53 15.63
N ARG A 274 2.74 -5.50 16.48
CA ARG A 274 3.53 -5.46 17.72
C ARG A 274 2.87 -4.60 18.79
N LEU A 275 3.00 -5.01 20.04
CA LEU A 275 2.82 -4.15 21.20
C LEU A 275 4.16 -3.43 21.47
N VAL A 276 4.20 -2.14 21.19
CA VAL A 276 5.40 -1.31 21.35
C VAL A 276 5.34 -0.63 22.71
N ASN A 277 6.40 -0.76 23.50
CA ASN A 277 6.56 0.06 24.71
C ASN A 277 6.98 1.47 24.27
N VAL A 278 6.04 2.42 24.19
CA VAL A 278 6.34 3.76 23.62
C VAL A 278 7.31 4.56 24.49
N THR A 279 7.43 4.22 25.77
CA THR A 279 8.43 4.81 26.67
C THR A 279 9.82 4.26 26.35
N GLY A 280 10.00 2.93 26.40
CA GLY A 280 11.29 2.29 26.22
C GLY A 280 11.76 2.21 24.77
N GLU A 281 10.86 2.04 23.81
CA GLU A 281 11.16 1.72 22.41
C GLU A 281 10.90 2.89 21.45
N VAL A 282 10.42 4.03 21.96
CA VAL A 282 10.28 5.25 21.16
C VAL A 282 10.90 6.45 21.89
N LEU A 283 10.37 6.81 23.06
CA LEU A 283 10.78 8.01 23.79
C LEU A 283 12.25 7.95 24.28
N GLN A 284 12.67 6.82 24.84
CA GLN A 284 14.03 6.66 25.38
C GLN A 284 15.09 6.42 24.29
N VAL A 285 14.69 5.98 23.09
CA VAL A 285 15.61 5.64 21.98
C VAL A 285 15.63 6.70 20.87
N THR A 286 14.77 7.72 20.94
CA THR A 286 14.81 8.82 19.95
C THR A 286 15.94 9.79 20.27
N HIS A 287 16.70 10.15 19.24
CA HIS A 287 17.67 11.25 19.26
C HIS A 287 17.09 12.53 18.63
N ASN A 288 15.82 12.50 18.24
CA ASN A 288 15.12 13.62 17.64
C ASN A 288 14.35 14.39 18.73
N GLU A 289 14.82 15.59 19.05
CA GLU A 289 14.21 16.45 20.07
C GLU A 289 12.78 16.88 19.71
N ASP A 290 12.44 17.04 18.42
CA ASP A 290 11.07 17.34 18.00
C ASP A 290 10.12 16.15 18.25
N LEU A 291 10.62 14.92 18.16
CA LEU A 291 9.84 13.73 18.51
C LEU A 291 9.75 13.57 20.03
N ARG A 292 10.83 13.85 20.77
CA ARG A 292 10.82 13.80 22.24
C ARG A 292 9.85 14.82 22.84
N ALA A 293 9.79 16.03 22.28
CA ALA A 293 9.00 17.13 22.79
C ALA A 293 7.48 16.95 22.67
N VAL A 294 7.00 16.02 21.84
CA VAL A 294 5.55 15.75 21.68
C VAL A 294 5.02 14.67 22.63
N PHE A 295 5.87 14.08 23.46
CA PHE A 295 5.45 13.14 24.50
C PHE A 295 4.90 13.87 25.74
N PHE A 296 3.87 13.31 26.35
CA PHE A 296 3.27 13.82 27.58
C PHE A 296 2.58 12.71 28.37
N THR A 297 2.37 12.93 29.66
CA THR A 297 1.57 12.06 30.53
C THR A 297 0.12 12.53 30.52
N SER A 298 -0.82 11.64 30.20
CA SER A 298 -2.25 11.96 30.23
C SER A 298 -2.79 12.07 31.67
N PRO A 299 -3.98 12.66 31.87
CA PRO A 299 -4.66 12.66 33.18
C PRO A 299 -4.92 11.25 33.74
N ALA A 300 -4.95 10.22 32.89
CA ALA A 300 -5.10 8.82 33.28
C ALA A 300 -3.75 8.14 33.58
N ASN A 301 -2.66 8.90 33.66
CA ASN A 301 -1.29 8.42 33.89
C ASN A 301 -0.76 7.48 32.79
N ASN A 302 -1.18 7.70 31.54
CA ASN A 302 -0.65 6.98 30.37
C ASN A 302 0.40 7.82 29.64
N THR A 303 1.38 7.18 29.04
CA THR A 303 2.35 7.83 28.15
C THR A 303 1.73 8.02 26.78
N CYS A 304 1.67 9.26 26.31
CA CYS A 304 1.06 9.65 25.05
C CYS A 304 2.02 10.45 24.18
N PHE A 305 1.79 10.42 22.87
CA PHE A 305 2.46 11.30 21.92
C PHE A 305 1.54 11.62 20.74
N PHE A 306 1.81 12.72 20.04
CA PHE A 306 1.04 13.17 18.89
C PHE A 306 1.95 13.65 17.76
N ALA A 307 1.41 13.74 16.54
CA ALA A 307 2.17 14.26 15.41
C ALA A 307 2.19 15.80 15.46
N LYS A 308 3.36 16.41 15.28
CA LYS A 308 3.51 17.88 15.09
C LYS A 308 3.05 18.32 13.69
N CYS A 309 1.90 17.82 13.21
CA CYS A 309 1.35 18.07 11.88
C CYS A 309 -0.06 18.66 11.94
N LEU A 310 -0.36 19.64 11.08
CA LEU A 310 -1.56 20.50 11.12
C LEU A 310 -2.90 19.83 11.22
N TYR A 311 -3.08 18.68 10.57
CA TYR A 311 -4.38 18.01 10.52
C TYR A 311 -4.77 17.44 11.91
N VAL A 312 -3.76 17.25 12.75
CA VAL A 312 -3.75 16.45 13.98
C VAL A 312 -2.90 17.18 15.05
N CYS A 313 -2.74 18.51 14.93
CA CYS A 313 -1.89 19.33 15.81
C CYS A 313 -2.50 19.56 17.21
N LYS A 314 -3.57 18.84 17.53
CA LYS A 314 -4.28 18.95 18.80
C LYS A 314 -4.08 17.65 19.58
N THR A 315 -3.94 17.79 20.90
CA THR A 315 -3.82 16.66 21.83
C THR A 315 -4.99 15.67 21.72
N GLU A 316 -6.12 16.09 21.16
CA GLU A 316 -7.30 15.25 20.84
C GLU A 316 -6.99 14.09 19.87
N TYR A 317 -5.89 14.17 19.12
CA TYR A 317 -5.45 13.10 18.24
C TYR A 317 -4.14 12.42 18.69
N ALA A 318 -3.76 12.60 19.95
CA ALA A 318 -2.68 11.84 20.54
C ALA A 318 -3.03 10.35 20.58
N VAL A 319 -2.01 9.51 20.46
CA VAL A 319 -2.12 8.09 20.76
C VAL A 319 -1.43 7.84 22.10
N CYS A 320 -2.00 6.96 22.89
CA CYS A 320 -1.57 6.70 24.26
C CYS A 320 -1.38 5.21 24.47
N GLY A 321 -0.34 4.83 25.22
CA GLY A 321 -0.22 3.48 25.75
C GLY A 321 -1.23 3.20 26.87
N SER A 322 -1.16 1.99 27.42
CA SER A 322 -1.89 1.61 28.64
C SER A 322 -1.02 0.80 29.61
N PRO A 323 -0.25 1.47 30.50
CA PRO A 323 0.10 2.89 30.44
C PRO A 323 1.14 3.21 29.36
N ASP A 324 2.03 2.27 29.02
CA ASP A 324 3.15 2.47 28.08
C ASP A 324 3.10 1.58 26.84
N LEU A 325 2.30 0.51 26.86
CA LEU A 325 2.17 -0.39 25.71
C LEU A 325 1.13 0.16 24.74
N LEU A 326 1.54 0.36 23.50
CA LEU A 326 0.69 0.78 22.39
C LEU A 326 0.79 -0.23 21.25
N GLU A 327 -0.37 -0.70 20.82
CA GLU A 327 -0.50 -1.56 19.66
C GLU A 327 -0.19 -0.78 18.37
N GLY A 328 0.48 -1.42 17.41
CA GLY A 328 0.56 -0.90 16.05
C GLY A 328 1.14 -1.90 15.06
N SER A 329 1.19 -1.48 13.80
CA SER A 329 1.72 -2.28 12.70
C SER A 329 3.15 -1.84 12.39
N LEU A 330 3.99 -2.81 12.05
CA LEU A 330 5.37 -2.63 11.60
C LEU A 330 5.49 -3.12 10.17
N SER A 331 5.53 -2.17 9.22
CA SER A 331 5.77 -2.47 7.81
C SER A 331 7.27 -2.43 7.52
N ALA A 332 7.82 -3.50 6.95
CA ALA A 332 9.22 -3.55 6.55
C ALA A 332 9.54 -2.44 5.54
N TYR A 333 10.65 -1.72 5.75
CA TYR A 333 11.09 -0.72 4.78
C TYR A 333 11.53 -1.38 3.48
N LEU A 334 11.13 -0.79 2.36
CA LEU A 334 11.76 -1.04 1.07
C LEU A 334 13.20 -0.49 1.03
N PRO A 335 14.04 -0.92 0.08
CA PRO A 335 15.37 -0.36 -0.08
C PRO A 335 15.31 1.17 -0.27
N GLY A 336 16.36 1.83 0.21
CA GLY A 336 16.45 3.29 0.15
C GLY A 336 16.38 3.83 -1.28
N LEU A 337 15.73 4.97 -1.47
CA LEU A 337 15.54 5.60 -2.79
C LEU A 337 16.85 5.88 -3.54
N SER A 338 17.98 5.97 -2.83
CA SER A 338 19.30 6.17 -3.44
C SER A 338 19.84 4.95 -4.20
N ILE A 339 19.38 3.74 -3.86
CA ILE A 339 19.82 2.49 -4.49
C ILE A 339 18.70 1.79 -5.26
N ALA A 340 17.44 2.04 -4.88
CA ALA A 340 16.27 1.60 -5.61
C ALA A 340 15.28 2.77 -5.75
N PRO A 341 15.52 3.67 -6.72
CA PRO A 341 14.59 4.75 -7.01
C PRO A 341 13.20 4.23 -7.35
N ARG A 342 12.18 4.98 -6.92
CA ARG A 342 10.77 4.70 -7.20
C ARG A 342 10.12 5.94 -7.78
N ILE A 343 9.11 5.72 -8.62
CA ILE A 343 8.28 6.78 -9.20
C ILE A 343 6.88 6.62 -8.64
N SER A 344 6.35 7.71 -8.09
CA SER A 344 4.95 7.81 -7.68
C SER A 344 4.13 8.34 -8.85
N ILE A 345 3.12 7.59 -9.27
CA ILE A 345 2.31 7.89 -10.46
C ILE A 345 0.85 8.07 -10.01
N PRO A 346 0.18 9.16 -10.40
CA PRO A 346 -1.25 9.34 -10.13
C PRO A 346 -2.07 8.21 -10.73
N ASN A 347 -2.99 7.66 -9.93
CA ASN A 347 -3.96 6.68 -10.40
C ASN A 347 -4.99 7.39 -11.31
N PRO A 348 -5.26 6.91 -12.54
CA PRO A 348 -6.30 7.49 -13.40
C PRO A 348 -7.69 7.51 -12.74
N TRP A 349 -7.97 6.55 -11.85
CA TRP A 349 -9.20 6.51 -11.05
C TRP A 349 -9.02 7.12 -9.65
N THR A 350 -8.07 8.04 -9.49
CA THR A 350 -8.02 8.85 -8.27
C THR A 350 -9.33 9.61 -8.08
N ARG A 351 -9.80 9.74 -6.85
CA ARG A 351 -10.99 10.53 -6.52
C ARG A 351 -10.68 12.03 -6.42
N SER A 352 -11.73 12.82 -6.36
CA SER A 352 -11.74 14.26 -6.11
C SER A 352 -11.60 14.53 -4.62
N TYR A 353 -10.40 14.87 -4.14
CA TYR A 353 -10.17 15.18 -2.73
C TYR A 353 -10.68 16.59 -2.41
N THR A 354 -11.97 16.78 -2.58
CA THR A 354 -12.76 17.97 -2.29
C THR A 354 -14.15 17.51 -1.89
N PHE A 355 -14.89 18.33 -1.14
CA PHE A 355 -16.21 17.95 -0.65
C PHE A 355 -17.29 17.91 -1.76
N THR A 356 -17.09 18.64 -2.86
CA THR A 356 -18.10 18.82 -3.92
C THR A 356 -17.62 18.40 -5.30
N GLY A 357 -16.32 18.19 -5.49
CA GLY A 357 -15.76 17.83 -6.78
C GLY A 357 -16.13 16.41 -7.18
N ARG A 358 -16.22 16.18 -8.48
CA ARG A 358 -16.30 14.83 -9.07
C ARG A 358 -15.22 14.71 -10.12
N GLU A 359 -14.72 13.49 -10.30
CA GLU A 359 -13.71 13.20 -11.30
C GLU A 359 -14.35 12.70 -12.59
N GLU A 360 -13.61 12.79 -13.71
CA GLU A 360 -14.13 12.44 -15.03
C GLU A 360 -14.65 11.00 -15.07
N TRP A 361 -13.93 10.06 -14.45
CA TRP A 361 -14.31 8.64 -14.42
C TRP A 361 -15.61 8.37 -13.66
N GLU A 362 -16.06 9.27 -12.79
CA GLU A 362 -17.32 9.14 -12.04
C GLU A 362 -18.55 9.48 -12.89
N VAL A 363 -18.36 10.31 -13.93
CA VAL A 363 -19.45 10.82 -14.77
C VAL A 363 -19.40 10.32 -16.21
N ASN A 364 -18.23 9.89 -16.68
CA ASN A 364 -18.00 9.38 -18.04
C ASN A 364 -17.96 7.84 -18.06
N PRO A 365 -18.98 7.14 -18.59
CA PRO A 365 -18.98 5.68 -18.66
C PRO A 365 -17.95 5.09 -19.64
N PHE A 366 -17.40 5.90 -20.55
CA PHE A 366 -16.38 5.52 -21.53
C PHE A 366 -14.97 5.96 -21.14
N TYR A 367 -14.76 6.40 -19.89
CA TYR A 367 -13.48 6.91 -19.42
C TYR A 367 -12.31 5.95 -19.67
N CYS A 368 -12.51 4.64 -19.46
CA CYS A 368 -11.44 3.67 -19.69
C CYS A 368 -11.02 3.57 -21.17
N ASP A 369 -11.90 3.87 -22.13
CA ASP A 369 -11.53 3.82 -23.56
C ASP A 369 -10.50 4.90 -23.90
N THR A 370 -10.58 6.06 -23.25
CA THR A 370 -9.55 7.10 -23.30
C THR A 370 -8.28 6.64 -22.59
N VAL A 371 -8.38 6.07 -21.38
CA VAL A 371 -7.22 5.58 -20.62
C VAL A 371 -6.44 4.53 -21.42
N LYS A 372 -7.12 3.59 -22.10
CA LYS A 372 -6.51 2.56 -22.95
C LYS A 372 -5.67 3.13 -24.10
N GLN A 373 -5.83 4.39 -24.47
CA GLN A 373 -5.06 5.04 -25.53
C GLN A 373 -3.86 5.83 -24.99
N LEU A 374 -3.84 6.13 -23.69
CA LEU A 374 -2.81 6.95 -23.05
C LEU A 374 -1.61 6.10 -22.62
N TYR A 375 -0.40 6.59 -22.89
CA TYR A 375 0.81 6.06 -22.28
C TYR A 375 0.81 6.34 -20.77
N PRO A 376 1.21 5.40 -19.89
CA PRO A 376 1.72 4.04 -20.16
C PRO A 376 0.66 2.93 -20.09
N TYR A 377 -0.64 3.27 -20.17
CA TYR A 377 -1.75 2.31 -20.01
C TYR A 377 -2.13 1.58 -21.31
N ASN A 378 -1.66 2.09 -22.44
CA ASN A 378 -1.93 1.57 -23.78
C ASN A 378 -1.10 0.35 -24.19
N SER A 379 -0.16 -0.09 -23.35
CA SER A 379 0.71 -1.24 -23.64
C SER A 379 1.13 -1.98 -22.38
N GLY A 380 1.64 -3.20 -22.56
CA GLY A 380 2.16 -4.02 -21.48
C GLY A 380 1.10 -4.45 -20.46
N ASN A 381 1.54 -4.66 -19.22
CA ASN A 381 0.68 -5.13 -18.12
C ASN A 381 0.11 -4.01 -17.24
N ARG A 382 0.39 -2.74 -17.56
CA ARG A 382 0.11 -1.61 -16.67
C ARG A 382 -1.37 -1.52 -16.27
N LEU A 383 -2.27 -1.53 -17.24
CA LEU A 383 -3.71 -1.43 -16.99
C LEU A 383 -4.25 -2.67 -16.26
N LEU A 384 -3.78 -3.87 -16.60
CA LEU A 384 -4.12 -5.11 -15.87
C LEU A 384 -3.63 -5.07 -14.42
N ASN A 385 -2.46 -4.50 -14.16
CA ASN A 385 -1.95 -4.34 -12.79
C ASN A 385 -2.81 -3.35 -11.98
N ILE A 386 -3.34 -2.29 -12.61
CA ILE A 386 -4.30 -1.38 -11.97
C ILE A 386 -5.59 -2.12 -11.64
N ILE A 387 -6.04 -3.04 -12.49
CA ILE A 387 -7.24 -3.82 -12.22
C ILE A 387 -7.02 -4.78 -11.05
N ASP A 388 -5.88 -5.49 -10.98
CA ASP A 388 -5.50 -6.28 -9.80
C ASP A 388 -5.53 -5.43 -8.52
N MET A 389 -4.95 -4.22 -8.57
CA MET A 389 -4.94 -3.27 -7.47
C MET A 389 -6.35 -2.80 -7.10
N SER A 390 -7.23 -2.55 -8.08
CA SER A 390 -8.62 -2.16 -7.83
C SER A 390 -9.44 -3.27 -7.16
N ILE A 391 -9.17 -4.54 -7.51
CA ILE A 391 -9.79 -5.70 -6.88
C ILE A 391 -9.30 -5.81 -5.43
N PHE A 392 -8.01 -5.67 -5.20
CA PHE A 392 -7.42 -5.64 -3.87
C PHE A 392 -8.01 -4.53 -3.00
N ASP A 393 -8.02 -3.29 -3.51
CA ASP A 393 -8.56 -2.13 -2.80
C ASP A 393 -10.06 -2.29 -2.53
N PHE A 394 -10.84 -2.87 -3.44
CA PHE A 394 -12.26 -3.14 -3.21
C PHE A 394 -12.50 -4.18 -2.12
N LEU A 395 -11.71 -5.26 -2.10
CA LEU A 395 -11.82 -6.30 -1.07
C LEU A 395 -11.58 -5.72 0.33
N ILE A 396 -10.58 -4.86 0.48
CA ILE A 396 -10.31 -4.19 1.76
C ILE A 396 -11.21 -2.98 2.01
N GLY A 397 -11.84 -2.41 0.97
CA GLY A 397 -12.64 -1.19 1.05
C GLY A 397 -11.81 0.10 1.11
N ASN A 398 -10.61 0.10 0.52
CA ASN A 398 -9.72 1.25 0.48
C ASN A 398 -10.08 2.18 -0.68
N MET A 399 -10.56 3.38 -0.36
CA MET A 399 -10.94 4.40 -1.33
C MET A 399 -9.82 5.40 -1.65
N ASP A 400 -8.69 5.34 -0.92
CA ASP A 400 -7.66 6.39 -0.90
C ASP A 400 -6.45 6.08 -1.80
N ARG A 401 -6.63 5.27 -2.85
CA ARG A 401 -5.57 4.94 -3.82
C ARG A 401 -5.37 6.07 -4.84
N HIS A 402 -4.92 7.25 -4.40
CA HIS A 402 -4.65 8.37 -5.32
C HIS A 402 -3.42 8.16 -6.19
N HIS A 403 -2.41 7.45 -5.69
CA HIS A 403 -1.16 7.17 -6.40
C HIS A 403 -0.77 5.71 -6.17
N TYR A 404 0.08 5.22 -7.06
CA TYR A 404 0.80 3.95 -6.89
C TYR A 404 2.28 4.18 -7.18
N GLU A 405 3.14 3.34 -6.61
CA GLU A 405 4.58 3.40 -6.86
C GLU A 405 5.06 2.25 -7.74
N ILE A 406 6.12 2.50 -8.50
CA ILE A 406 6.90 1.46 -9.20
C ILE A 406 8.39 1.65 -8.95
N PHE A 407 9.16 0.56 -9.06
CA PHE A 407 10.61 0.66 -9.14
C PHE A 407 11.02 1.16 -10.51
N THR A 408 11.81 2.25 -10.55
CA THR A 408 12.29 2.86 -11.80
C THR A 408 13.03 1.85 -12.68
N LYS A 409 13.81 0.95 -12.07
CA LYS A 409 14.59 -0.06 -12.78
C LYS A 409 13.76 -0.96 -13.70
N PHE A 410 12.53 -1.31 -13.30
CA PHE A 410 11.69 -2.22 -14.07
C PHE A 410 10.86 -1.52 -15.14
N GLY A 411 10.80 -0.18 -15.12
CA GLY A 411 10.06 0.62 -16.10
C GLY A 411 8.57 0.27 -16.14
N ASP A 412 7.99 0.37 -17.33
CA ASP A 412 6.54 0.20 -17.54
C ASP A 412 6.06 -1.23 -17.28
N GLU A 413 6.93 -2.22 -17.48
CA GLU A 413 6.68 -3.65 -17.25
C GLU A 413 6.81 -4.08 -15.79
N GLY A 414 7.18 -3.17 -14.89
CA GLY A 414 7.21 -3.43 -13.45
C GLY A 414 5.81 -3.60 -12.84
N PHE A 415 5.72 -4.41 -11.79
CA PHE A 415 4.51 -4.49 -10.96
C PHE A 415 4.28 -3.20 -10.15
N LEU A 416 3.04 -2.98 -9.70
CA LEU A 416 2.68 -1.83 -8.87
C LEU A 416 2.86 -2.16 -7.40
N LEU A 417 3.48 -1.27 -6.63
CA LEU A 417 3.59 -1.39 -5.19
C LEU A 417 2.27 -0.99 -4.52
N HIS A 418 1.73 -1.88 -3.70
CA HIS A 418 0.51 -1.66 -2.92
C HIS A 418 0.89 -1.10 -1.53
N LEU A 419 1.31 0.17 -1.47
CA LEU A 419 1.72 0.85 -0.22
C LEU A 419 0.56 1.58 0.45
N ASP A 420 0.68 1.96 1.72
CA ASP A 420 -0.32 2.77 2.44
C ASP A 420 -1.76 2.22 2.39
N ASN A 421 -1.95 1.03 2.97
CA ASN A 421 -3.24 0.34 2.99
C ASN A 421 -4.05 0.62 4.25
N ALA A 422 -3.58 1.54 5.09
CA ALA A 422 -4.14 1.83 6.42
C ALA A 422 -5.58 2.37 6.42
N ARG A 423 -6.14 2.77 5.28
CA ARG A 423 -7.57 3.17 5.14
C ARG A 423 -8.46 2.03 4.61
N GLY A 424 -7.91 0.82 4.50
CA GLY A 424 -8.72 -0.38 4.34
C GLY A 424 -9.43 -0.76 5.64
N PHE A 425 -10.39 -1.69 5.54
CA PHE A 425 -11.12 -2.27 6.67
C PHE A 425 -11.74 -1.23 7.61
N GLY A 426 -12.15 -0.07 7.09
CA GLY A 426 -12.87 0.95 7.86
C GLY A 426 -14.35 0.66 8.03
N LYS A 427 -14.97 -0.06 7.08
CA LYS A 427 -16.38 -0.44 7.13
C LYS A 427 -16.54 -1.90 6.71
N HIS A 428 -17.19 -2.74 7.52
CA HIS A 428 -17.56 -4.11 7.17
C HIS A 428 -19.02 -4.21 6.72
N SER A 429 -19.88 -3.28 7.11
CA SER A 429 -21.31 -3.29 6.75
C SER A 429 -21.57 -2.72 5.35
N GLN A 430 -20.66 -1.89 4.84
CA GLN A 430 -20.75 -1.24 3.53
C GLN A 430 -19.72 -1.80 2.52
N ASP A 431 -20.11 -1.88 1.24
CA ASP A 431 -19.20 -2.21 0.14
C ASP A 431 -19.22 -1.08 -0.92
N GLU A 432 -18.09 -0.39 -1.07
CA GLU A 432 -17.98 0.75 -1.97
C GLU A 432 -17.72 0.30 -3.42
N MET A 433 -18.79 0.18 -4.21
CA MET A 433 -18.73 -0.33 -5.58
C MET A 433 -17.91 0.56 -6.52
N SER A 434 -17.77 1.86 -6.23
CA SER A 434 -16.98 2.76 -7.09
C SER A 434 -15.49 2.41 -7.12
N ILE A 435 -14.96 1.66 -6.14
CA ILE A 435 -13.57 1.17 -6.19
C ILE A 435 -13.36 0.19 -7.37
N LEU A 436 -14.40 -0.54 -7.80
CA LEU A 436 -14.36 -1.43 -8.97
C LEU A 436 -14.60 -0.70 -10.30
N ALA A 437 -14.58 0.64 -10.33
CA ALA A 437 -14.67 1.40 -11.57
C ALA A 437 -13.64 0.95 -12.64
N PRO A 438 -12.34 0.73 -12.33
CA PRO A 438 -11.38 0.23 -13.33
C PRO A 438 -11.81 -1.11 -13.94
N LEU A 439 -12.18 -2.09 -13.12
CA LEU A 439 -12.62 -3.40 -13.60
C LEU A 439 -13.91 -3.30 -14.43
N SER A 440 -14.91 -2.55 -13.96
CA SER A 440 -16.22 -2.47 -14.60
C SER A 440 -16.24 -1.64 -15.89
N GLN A 441 -15.40 -0.60 -15.97
CA GLN A 441 -15.25 0.24 -17.17
C GLN A 441 -14.36 -0.43 -18.21
N CYS A 442 -13.19 -0.92 -17.81
CA CYS A 442 -12.22 -1.50 -18.74
C CYS A 442 -12.61 -2.90 -19.20
N CYS A 443 -13.36 -3.63 -18.39
CA CYS A 443 -13.79 -5.02 -18.61
C CYS A 443 -12.66 -5.93 -19.08
N MET A 444 -11.54 -5.92 -18.36
CA MET A 444 -10.43 -6.84 -18.61
C MET A 444 -9.89 -7.36 -17.27
N ILE A 445 -9.35 -8.56 -17.24
CA ILE A 445 -8.76 -9.18 -16.04
C ILE A 445 -7.73 -10.23 -16.44
N LYS A 446 -6.69 -10.38 -15.61
CA LYS A 446 -5.74 -11.48 -15.77
C LYS A 446 -6.40 -12.83 -15.49
N ARG A 447 -6.05 -13.82 -16.31
CA ARG A 447 -6.50 -15.20 -16.10
C ARG A 447 -6.02 -15.74 -14.75
N SER A 448 -4.78 -15.44 -14.35
CA SER A 448 -4.25 -15.90 -13.05
C SER A 448 -5.08 -15.37 -11.89
N THR A 449 -5.35 -14.06 -11.88
CA THR A 449 -6.17 -13.38 -10.88
C THR A 449 -7.57 -13.98 -10.84
N LEU A 450 -8.25 -14.10 -11.99
CA LEU A 450 -9.60 -14.65 -12.02
C LEU A 450 -9.68 -16.07 -11.47
N LEU A 451 -8.76 -16.96 -11.85
CA LEU A 451 -8.75 -18.34 -11.38
C LEU A 451 -8.53 -18.43 -9.86
N ARG A 452 -7.66 -17.57 -9.30
CA ARG A 452 -7.45 -17.48 -7.85
C ARG A 452 -8.70 -16.98 -7.12
N LEU A 453 -9.35 -15.93 -7.64
CA LEU A 453 -10.61 -15.43 -7.08
C LEU A 453 -11.71 -16.50 -7.10
N GLN A 454 -11.79 -17.30 -8.17
CA GLN A 454 -12.78 -18.38 -8.29
C GLN A 454 -12.54 -19.51 -7.28
N ILE A 455 -11.28 -19.91 -7.02
CA ILE A 455 -11.03 -20.96 -6.01
C ILE A 455 -11.26 -20.43 -4.60
N LEU A 456 -10.91 -19.17 -4.30
CA LEU A 456 -11.14 -18.54 -3.00
C LEU A 456 -12.63 -18.36 -2.66
N ALA A 457 -13.51 -18.49 -3.66
CA ALA A 457 -14.95 -18.49 -3.49
C ALA A 457 -15.55 -19.87 -3.14
N ARG A 458 -14.77 -20.95 -3.20
CA ARG A 458 -15.20 -22.31 -2.87
C ARG A 458 -15.09 -22.57 -1.37
N SER A 459 -15.95 -23.42 -0.82
CA SER A 459 -15.97 -23.79 0.62
C SER A 459 -14.61 -24.33 1.12
N GLU A 460 -13.94 -25.11 0.29
CA GLU A 460 -12.63 -25.72 0.54
C GLU A 460 -11.51 -24.69 0.78
N PHE A 461 -11.60 -23.52 0.13
CA PHE A 461 -10.57 -22.47 0.13
C PHE A 461 -11.14 -21.08 0.47
N ARG A 462 -12.28 -21.06 1.18
CA ARG A 462 -13.07 -19.85 1.42
C ARG A 462 -12.19 -18.71 1.92
N LEU A 463 -12.27 -17.55 1.28
CA LEU A 463 -11.40 -16.40 1.53
C LEU A 463 -11.35 -16.00 3.01
N SER A 464 -12.49 -15.91 3.69
CA SER A 464 -12.55 -15.62 5.12
C SER A 464 -11.82 -16.63 6.00
N ASP A 465 -11.89 -17.92 5.68
CA ASP A 465 -11.25 -18.99 6.46
C ASP A 465 -9.72 -18.96 6.30
N VAL A 466 -9.23 -18.85 5.06
CA VAL A 466 -7.78 -18.78 4.81
C VAL A 466 -7.18 -17.46 5.31
N MET A 467 -7.97 -16.38 5.30
CA MET A 467 -7.57 -15.09 5.86
C MET A 467 -7.45 -15.17 7.39
N ARG A 468 -8.44 -15.76 8.05
CA ARG A 468 -8.42 -16.01 9.50
C ARG A 468 -7.18 -16.81 9.89
N GLU A 469 -6.99 -17.97 9.27
CA GLU A 469 -5.86 -18.86 9.55
C GLU A 469 -4.51 -18.15 9.31
N SER A 470 -4.41 -17.35 8.24
CA SER A 470 -3.21 -16.56 7.93
C SER A 470 -2.90 -15.50 9.00
N LEU A 471 -3.92 -14.87 9.59
CA LEU A 471 -3.79 -13.84 10.62
C LEU A 471 -3.58 -14.40 12.03
N GLU A 472 -3.91 -15.66 12.30
CA GLU A 472 -3.75 -16.30 13.62
C GLU A 472 -2.30 -16.35 14.13
N GLY A 473 -1.33 -16.25 13.20
CA GLY A 473 0.09 -16.19 13.51
C GLY A 473 0.59 -14.80 13.92
N ASP A 474 -0.22 -13.75 13.82
CA ASP A 474 0.15 -12.40 14.25
C ASP A 474 -0.08 -12.21 15.77
N PRO A 475 0.85 -11.58 16.51
CA PRO A 475 0.71 -11.39 17.96
C PRO A 475 -0.48 -10.48 18.33
N LEU A 476 -1.00 -9.67 17.41
CA LEU A 476 -2.16 -8.79 17.63
C LEU A 476 -3.49 -9.48 17.32
N ARG A 477 -3.51 -10.81 17.23
CA ARG A 477 -4.74 -11.57 16.99
C ARG A 477 -5.82 -11.30 18.06
N PRO A 478 -7.11 -11.21 17.65
CA PRO A 478 -7.57 -11.18 16.27
C PRO A 478 -7.25 -9.83 15.59
N VAL A 479 -6.68 -9.85 14.39
CA VAL A 479 -6.37 -8.60 13.63
C VAL A 479 -7.63 -8.04 12.97
N LEU A 480 -8.48 -8.90 12.41
CA LEU A 480 -9.79 -8.56 11.84
C LEU A 480 -10.91 -9.21 12.66
N THR A 481 -12.04 -8.53 12.76
CA THR A 481 -13.27 -9.07 13.37
C THR A 481 -14.04 -9.96 12.40
N GLU A 482 -14.94 -10.81 12.93
CA GLU A 482 -15.81 -11.69 12.12
C GLU A 482 -16.59 -10.95 11.01
N PRO A 483 -17.16 -9.76 11.25
CA PRO A 483 -17.85 -9.02 10.20
C PRO A 483 -16.93 -8.65 9.04
N HIS A 484 -15.67 -8.25 9.30
CA HIS A 484 -14.72 -7.95 8.23
C HIS A 484 -14.34 -9.19 7.42
N LEU A 485 -14.12 -10.33 8.08
CA LEU A 485 -13.85 -11.60 7.40
C LEU A 485 -15.04 -12.01 6.52
N SER A 486 -16.27 -11.90 7.03
CA SER A 486 -17.48 -12.17 6.26
C SER A 486 -17.67 -11.20 5.09
N ALA A 487 -17.28 -9.93 5.27
CA ALA A 487 -17.33 -8.93 4.21
C ALA A 487 -16.37 -9.26 3.05
N LEU A 488 -15.21 -9.87 3.31
CA LEU A 488 -14.29 -10.31 2.25
C LEU A 488 -14.96 -11.29 1.29
N ASP A 489 -15.68 -12.30 1.81
CA ASP A 489 -16.40 -13.26 0.95
C ASP A 489 -17.50 -12.57 0.14
N ARG A 490 -18.27 -11.69 0.78
CA ARG A 490 -19.35 -10.93 0.13
C ARG A 490 -18.80 -10.04 -1.00
N ARG A 491 -17.67 -9.37 -0.76
CA ARG A 491 -16.97 -8.54 -1.75
C ARG A 491 -16.38 -9.40 -2.87
N LEU A 492 -15.77 -10.54 -2.57
CA LEU A 492 -15.26 -11.47 -3.58
C LEU A 492 -16.38 -11.89 -4.56
N GLN A 493 -17.57 -12.22 -4.04
CA GLN A 493 -18.73 -12.53 -4.87
C GLN A 493 -19.17 -11.35 -5.75
N LYS A 494 -19.01 -10.10 -5.28
CA LYS A 494 -19.30 -8.90 -6.09
C LYS A 494 -18.28 -8.74 -7.22
N VAL A 495 -16.98 -8.96 -6.96
CA VAL A 495 -15.93 -8.94 -7.98
C VAL A 495 -16.24 -9.95 -9.09
N LEU A 496 -16.51 -11.20 -8.73
CA LEU A 496 -16.83 -12.26 -9.70
C LEU A 496 -18.08 -11.92 -10.53
N ARG A 497 -19.10 -11.32 -9.93
CA ARG A 497 -20.30 -10.84 -10.64
C ARG A 497 -20.00 -9.70 -11.61
N VAL A 498 -19.07 -8.80 -11.30
CA VAL A 498 -18.64 -7.76 -12.26
C VAL A 498 -17.94 -8.41 -13.46
N VAL A 499 -17.01 -9.35 -13.23
CA VAL A 499 -16.35 -10.08 -14.31
C VAL A 499 -17.36 -10.83 -15.18
N GLN A 500 -18.31 -11.54 -14.57
CA GLN A 500 -19.35 -12.26 -15.31
C GLN A 500 -20.18 -11.31 -16.19
N ARG A 501 -20.48 -10.10 -15.71
CA ARG A 501 -21.20 -9.08 -16.51
C ARG A 501 -20.37 -8.61 -17.70
N CYS A 502 -19.07 -8.40 -17.51
CA CYS A 502 -18.15 -8.07 -18.59
C CYS A 502 -18.09 -9.19 -19.64
N VAL A 503 -17.91 -10.45 -19.23
CA VAL A 503 -17.85 -11.62 -20.13
C VAL A 503 -19.15 -11.78 -20.92
N ARG A 504 -20.31 -11.62 -20.28
CA ARG A 504 -21.61 -11.65 -20.99
C ARG A 504 -21.76 -10.55 -22.03
N ARG A 505 -21.11 -9.40 -21.83
CA ARG A 505 -21.20 -8.23 -22.71
C ARG A 505 -20.22 -8.27 -23.87
N LEU A 506 -18.97 -8.70 -23.62
CA LEU A 506 -17.86 -8.57 -24.58
C LEU A 506 -17.29 -9.92 -25.05
N GLY A 507 -17.66 -11.03 -24.41
CA GLY A 507 -17.06 -12.34 -24.64
C GLY A 507 -15.89 -12.64 -23.71
N GLU A 508 -15.53 -13.92 -23.59
CA GLU A 508 -14.43 -14.37 -22.71
C GLU A 508 -13.05 -13.91 -23.22
N ASP A 509 -12.80 -14.03 -24.53
CA ASP A 509 -11.48 -13.73 -25.11
C ASP A 509 -11.10 -12.24 -25.00
N GLU A 510 -12.07 -11.34 -25.05
CA GLU A 510 -11.86 -9.89 -24.89
C GLU A 510 -11.64 -9.48 -23.42
N VAL A 511 -12.23 -10.21 -22.48
CA VAL A 511 -12.20 -9.87 -21.05
C VAL A 511 -11.04 -10.54 -20.33
N ILE A 512 -10.69 -11.77 -20.68
CA ILE A 512 -9.73 -12.59 -19.92
C ILE A 512 -8.38 -12.63 -20.64
N THR A 513 -7.44 -11.80 -20.17
CA THR A 513 -6.07 -11.77 -20.70
C THR A 513 -5.23 -12.90 -20.12
N LYS A 514 -4.58 -13.70 -20.99
CA LYS A 514 -3.67 -14.78 -20.59
C LYS A 514 -2.32 -14.20 -20.17
N ASP A 515 -1.92 -14.43 -18.93
CA ASP A 515 -0.75 -13.81 -18.30
C ASP A 515 0.27 -14.80 -17.73
N PHE A 516 0.04 -16.12 -17.88
CA PHE A 516 1.00 -17.15 -17.51
C PHE A 516 0.96 -18.34 -18.48
N ILE A 517 2.11 -19.01 -18.62
CA ILE A 517 2.25 -20.27 -19.37
C ILE A 517 2.02 -21.42 -18.37
N LYS A 518 1.28 -22.46 -18.79
CA LYS A 518 0.75 -23.58 -17.96
C LYS A 518 1.69 -24.05 -16.82
N ALA A 519 1.09 -24.41 -15.69
CA ALA A 519 1.77 -25.10 -14.58
C ALA A 519 2.52 -26.34 -15.10
N THR A 520 3.78 -26.50 -14.70
CA THR A 520 4.51 -27.76 -14.91
C THR A 520 3.83 -28.87 -14.11
N GLY A 521 3.70 -30.04 -14.74
CA GLY A 521 3.16 -31.24 -14.08
C GLY A 521 3.95 -31.61 -12.83
N LYS A 522 3.27 -32.33 -11.93
CA LYS A 522 3.74 -32.76 -10.59
C LYS A 522 5.26 -33.01 -10.51
N PRO A 523 5.93 -32.63 -9.41
CA PRO A 523 7.34 -32.94 -9.23
C PRO A 523 7.55 -34.45 -9.33
N GLN A 524 8.39 -34.88 -10.26
CA GLN A 524 8.83 -36.27 -10.33
C GLN A 524 9.58 -36.55 -9.03
N THR A 525 8.97 -37.37 -8.17
CA THR A 525 9.68 -38.02 -7.08
C THR A 525 10.85 -38.78 -7.67
N ALA A 526 12.07 -38.36 -7.33
CA ALA A 526 13.28 -39.06 -7.70
C ALA A 526 13.27 -40.46 -7.06
N THR A 527 12.85 -41.46 -7.83
CA THR A 527 13.10 -42.86 -7.50
C THR A 527 14.58 -43.11 -7.64
N VAL A 528 15.25 -43.29 -6.51
CA VAL A 528 16.62 -43.80 -6.41
C VAL A 528 16.65 -45.18 -7.09
N GLY A 529 17.34 -45.26 -8.22
CA GLY A 529 17.58 -46.53 -8.91
C GLY A 529 18.55 -47.39 -8.12
N GLU A 530 18.14 -48.64 -7.86
CA GLU A 530 19.01 -49.72 -7.40
C GLU A 530 20.21 -49.90 -8.35
N ARG A 531 21.42 -49.88 -7.80
CA ARG A 531 22.62 -50.31 -8.51
C ARG A 531 22.67 -51.83 -8.55
N ALA A 532 22.57 -52.39 -9.74
CA ALA A 532 23.03 -53.75 -10.04
C ALA A 532 24.44 -53.69 -10.66
N ARG A 533 25.43 -54.14 -9.87
CA ARG A 533 26.67 -54.88 -10.21
C ARG A 533 27.80 -54.54 -9.25
#